data_AF-A0A852SS29-F1
#
_entry.id   AF-A0A852SS29-F1
#
_cell.length_a   1.000
_cell.length_b   1.000
_cell.length_c   1.000
_cell.angle_alpha   90.00
_cell.angle_beta   90.00
_cell.angle_gamma   90.00
#
_symmetry.space_group_name_H-M   'P 1'
#
loop_
_entity.id
_entity.type
_entity.pdbx_description
1 polymer ?
#
loop_
_entity_poly.entity_id
_entity_poly.type
_entity_poly.pdbx_seq_one_letter_code
_entity_poly.pdbx_strand_id
1 'polypeptide(L)'
;MNFDWIEQPVLRGTQRADFYWEGEPGTGAAIASALRGWEHLRYEVTEEPSEGTDGGRWMHTPDLGVFYAQVDSAGNTVIPEDRIRSAMESAGTNALELHRELRLALGQAWDDELEPFRYASDMSPVVWLHRSFG
;
A
#
# COMPACT_ATOMS: atom_id res chain seq x y z
N MET A 1 -4.52 16.96 13.70
CA MET A 1 -3.28 16.25 13.31
C MET A 1 -2.42 17.24 12.54
N ASN A 2 -1.12 17.27 12.82
CA ASN A 2 -0.16 18.02 12.03
C ASN A 2 0.73 16.99 11.32
N PHE A 3 0.90 17.13 10.02
CA PHE A 3 1.80 16.29 9.23
C PHE A 3 3.09 17.05 9.02
N ASP A 4 4.22 16.38 9.24
CA ASP A 4 5.54 16.93 8.96
C ASP A 4 5.85 16.72 7.47
N TRP A 5 5.31 17.62 6.66
CA TRP A 5 5.54 17.62 5.21
C TRP A 5 6.96 18.03 4.88
N ILE A 6 7.61 17.27 4.01
CA ILE A 6 8.92 17.59 3.45
C ILE A 6 8.87 17.54 1.92
N GLU A 7 9.84 18.17 1.26
CA GLU A 7 9.98 18.09 -0.19
C GLU A 7 10.19 16.65 -0.65
N GLN A 8 9.50 16.26 -1.72
CA GLN A 8 9.67 14.96 -2.34
C GLN A 8 10.76 15.06 -3.43
N PRO A 9 11.94 14.44 -3.23
CA PRO A 9 13.07 14.58 -4.16
C PRO A 9 12.83 13.91 -5.53
N VAL A 10 11.93 12.92 -5.61
CA VAL A 10 11.63 12.18 -6.85
C VAL A 10 10.82 13.03 -7.83
N LEU A 11 9.90 13.86 -7.30
CA LEU A 11 8.99 14.67 -8.11
C LEU A 11 8.98 16.10 -7.60
N ARG A 12 9.70 16.97 -8.30
CA ARG A 12 9.80 18.40 -7.96
C ARG A 12 8.43 19.05 -7.84
N GLY A 13 8.28 19.94 -6.86
CA GLY A 13 7.03 20.64 -6.60
C GLY A 13 6.00 19.82 -5.83
N THR A 14 6.34 18.59 -5.41
CA THR A 14 5.49 17.79 -4.54
C THR A 14 6.06 17.66 -3.13
N GLN A 15 5.21 17.23 -2.21
CA GLN A 15 5.54 17.03 -0.80
C GLN A 15 5.23 15.58 -0.42
N ARG A 16 5.84 15.11 0.67
CA ARG A 16 5.58 13.81 1.29
C ARG A 16 5.48 13.96 2.81
N ALA A 17 4.78 13.04 3.45
CA ALA A 17 4.74 12.89 4.90
C ALA A 17 4.46 11.42 5.23
N ASP A 18 5.07 10.93 6.30
CA ASP A 18 4.80 9.59 6.83
C ASP A 18 4.10 9.75 8.18
N PHE A 19 3.09 8.94 8.45
CA PHE A 19 2.27 9.05 9.65
C PHE A 19 1.89 7.68 10.19
N TYR A 20 2.21 7.44 11.47
CA TYR A 20 1.80 6.24 12.19
C TYR A 20 0.53 6.52 12.98
N TRP A 21 -0.37 5.55 13.00
CA TRP A 21 -1.61 5.60 13.76
C TRP A 21 -1.82 4.29 14.54
N GLU A 22 -2.64 4.40 15.57
CA GLU A 22 -3.24 3.28 16.28
C GLU A 22 -4.74 3.53 16.32
N GLY A 23 -5.54 2.49 16.14
CA GLY A 23 -6.99 2.58 16.08
C GLY A 23 -7.64 1.21 15.97
N GLU A 24 -8.96 1.19 15.83
CA GLU A 24 -9.73 -0.04 15.68
C GLU A 24 -9.42 -0.74 14.34
N PRO A 25 -9.57 -2.07 14.26
CA PRO A 25 -9.43 -2.79 12.99
C PRO A 25 -10.31 -2.20 11.88
N GLY A 26 -9.76 -2.12 10.66
CA GLY A 26 -10.40 -1.48 9.51
C GLY A 26 -10.16 0.03 9.41
N THR A 27 -9.43 0.64 10.34
CA THR A 27 -9.05 2.06 10.25
C THR A 27 -8.23 2.36 8.99
N GLY A 28 -7.33 1.45 8.57
CA GLY A 28 -6.55 1.57 7.34
C GLY A 28 -7.43 1.62 6.09
N ALA A 29 -8.45 0.76 6.02
CA ALA A 29 -9.44 0.82 4.93
C ALA A 29 -10.21 2.15 4.93
N ALA A 30 -10.58 2.67 6.10
CA ALA A 30 -11.24 3.95 6.25
C ALA A 30 -10.35 5.13 5.81
N ILE A 31 -9.06 5.11 6.19
CA ILE A 31 -8.07 6.09 5.75
C ILE A 31 -7.91 6.05 4.23
N ALA A 32 -7.64 4.88 3.64
CA ALA A 32 -7.50 4.73 2.20
C ALA A 32 -8.74 5.22 1.44
N SER A 33 -9.94 4.93 1.97
CA SER A 33 -11.20 5.42 1.39
C SER A 33 -11.34 6.93 1.45
N ALA A 34 -10.92 7.56 2.57
CA ALA A 34 -10.95 9.01 2.72
C ALA A 34 -9.95 9.73 1.79
N LEU A 35 -8.79 9.11 1.54
CA LEU A 35 -7.74 9.67 0.67
C LEU A 35 -8.07 9.58 -0.83
N ARG A 36 -8.94 8.66 -1.25
CA ARG A 36 -9.33 8.47 -2.66
C ARG A 36 -9.90 9.73 -3.33
N GLY A 37 -10.42 10.69 -2.57
CA GLY A 37 -10.94 11.95 -3.12
C GLY A 37 -9.88 12.92 -3.67
N TRP A 38 -8.59 12.59 -3.56
CA TRP A 38 -7.48 13.49 -3.90
C TRP A 38 -6.81 13.02 -5.21
N GLU A 39 -7.18 13.63 -6.34
CA GLU A 39 -6.84 13.17 -7.71
C GLU A 39 -5.34 13.04 -8.02
N HIS A 40 -4.46 13.68 -7.25
CA HIS A 40 -3.00 13.65 -7.51
C HIS A 40 -2.20 12.98 -6.39
N LEU A 41 -2.87 12.40 -5.39
CA LEU A 41 -2.20 11.81 -4.24
C LEU A 41 -1.70 10.40 -4.56
N ARG A 42 -0.42 10.16 -4.24
CA ARG A 42 0.14 8.80 -4.09
C ARG A 42 0.15 8.47 -2.62
N TYR A 43 -0.35 7.30 -2.25
CA TYR A 43 -0.33 6.87 -0.86
C TYR A 43 -0.15 5.36 -0.74
N GLU A 44 0.42 4.96 0.39
CA GLU A 44 0.41 3.59 0.89
C GLU A 44 -0.11 3.64 2.33
N VAL A 45 -1.12 2.84 2.63
CA VAL A 45 -1.66 2.67 3.98
C VAL A 45 -1.44 1.21 4.34
N THR A 46 -0.72 0.95 5.43
CA THR A 46 -0.52 -0.41 5.96
C THR A 46 -1.15 -0.52 7.35
N GLU A 47 -2.07 -1.46 7.50
CA GLU A 47 -2.66 -1.86 8.77
C GLU A 47 -2.08 -3.22 9.18
N GLU A 48 -1.53 -3.27 10.38
CA GLU A 48 -1.00 -4.51 10.97
C GLU A 48 -2.15 -5.46 11.35
N PRO A 49 -1.95 -6.80 11.26
CA PRO A 49 -2.95 -7.75 11.70
C PRO A 49 -3.26 -7.62 13.19
N SER A 50 -4.52 -7.86 13.56
CA SER A 50 -4.99 -7.85 14.95
C SER A 50 -5.72 -9.14 15.30
N GLU A 51 -6.10 -9.31 16.57
CA GLU A 51 -6.88 -10.48 16.97
C GLU A 51 -8.16 -10.61 16.13
N GLY A 52 -8.30 -11.74 15.41
CA GLY A 52 -9.46 -12.04 14.58
C GLY A 52 -9.56 -11.27 13.25
N THR A 53 -8.58 -10.44 12.89
CA THR A 53 -8.60 -9.67 11.63
C THR A 53 -7.23 -9.70 10.96
N ASP A 54 -7.22 -10.02 9.66
CA ASP A 54 -6.00 -9.94 8.86
C ASP A 54 -5.55 -8.49 8.66
N GLY A 55 -4.25 -8.28 8.48
CA GLY A 55 -3.72 -6.97 8.12
C GLY A 55 -4.04 -6.63 6.65
N GLY A 56 -3.79 -5.37 6.29
CA GLY A 56 -4.00 -4.91 4.92
C GLY A 56 -2.98 -3.87 4.47
N ARG A 57 -2.66 -3.89 3.18
CA ARG A 57 -1.93 -2.82 2.49
C ARG A 57 -2.79 -2.28 1.36
N TRP A 58 -3.00 -0.96 1.36
CA TRP A 58 -3.66 -0.22 0.30
C TRP A 58 -2.66 0.69 -0.38
N MET A 59 -2.47 0.51 -1.68
CA MET A 59 -1.62 1.35 -2.52
C MET A 59 -2.48 2.15 -3.48
N HIS A 60 -2.15 3.40 -3.71
CA HIS A 60 -2.84 4.23 -4.70
C HIS A 60 -1.88 5.06 -5.50
N THR A 61 -2.13 5.10 -6.81
CA THR A 61 -1.51 6.07 -7.71
C THR A 61 -2.60 6.79 -8.53
N PRO A 62 -2.33 8.03 -8.99
CA PRO A 62 -3.28 8.76 -9.82
C PRO A 62 -3.72 7.99 -11.08
N ASP A 63 -2.82 7.21 -11.68
CA ASP A 63 -3.06 6.54 -12.95
C ASP A 63 -3.71 5.16 -12.80
N LEU A 64 -3.49 4.48 -11.66
CA LEU A 64 -3.94 3.09 -11.45
C LEU A 64 -5.11 2.97 -10.46
N GLY A 65 -5.38 3.98 -9.65
CA GLY A 65 -6.36 3.90 -8.57
C GLY A 65 -5.87 3.05 -7.40
N VAL A 66 -6.80 2.42 -6.65
CA VAL A 66 -6.47 1.66 -5.43
C VAL A 66 -6.21 0.19 -5.73
N PHE A 67 -5.10 -0.34 -5.24
CA PHE A 67 -4.84 -1.76 -5.06
C PHE A 67 -4.86 -2.12 -3.57
N TYR A 68 -5.40 -3.28 -3.25
CA TYR A 68 -5.44 -3.84 -1.91
C TYR A 68 -4.79 -5.22 -1.90
N ALA A 69 -3.97 -5.47 -0.89
CA ALA A 69 -3.44 -6.79 -0.56
C ALA A 69 -3.58 -7.06 0.93
N GLN A 70 -3.90 -8.30 1.28
CA GLN A 70 -3.80 -8.79 2.65
C GLN A 70 -2.33 -8.88 3.06
N VAL A 71 -2.02 -8.61 4.32
CA VAL A 71 -0.69 -8.86 4.89
C VAL A 71 -0.75 -9.81 6.08
N ASP A 72 0.29 -10.63 6.24
CA ASP A 72 0.47 -11.49 7.41
C ASP A 72 1.15 -10.75 8.57
N SER A 73 1.34 -11.42 9.70
CA SER A 73 1.96 -10.85 10.91
C SER A 73 3.45 -10.54 10.77
N ALA A 74 4.08 -10.97 9.68
CA ALA A 74 5.46 -10.61 9.35
C ALA A 74 5.52 -9.47 8.30
N GLY A 75 4.37 -8.94 7.89
CA GLY A 75 4.26 -7.90 6.87
C GLY A 75 4.39 -8.41 5.43
N ASN A 76 4.32 -9.73 5.20
CA ASN A 76 4.33 -10.27 3.85
C ASN A 76 2.97 -10.07 3.19
N THR A 77 2.97 -9.75 1.90
CA THR A 77 1.75 -9.80 1.09
C THR A 77 1.28 -11.24 0.94
N VAL A 78 0.02 -11.49 1.29
CA VAL A 78 -0.62 -12.79 1.14
C VAL A 78 -1.43 -12.79 -0.15
N ILE A 79 -1.11 -13.71 -1.05
CA ILE A 79 -1.91 -13.97 -2.25
C ILE A 79 -2.77 -15.21 -2.00
N PRO A 80 -4.11 -15.09 -1.96
CA PRO A 80 -4.99 -16.22 -1.73
C PRO A 80 -4.81 -17.30 -2.80
N GLU A 81 -4.93 -18.56 -2.40
CA GLU A 81 -4.85 -19.71 -3.30
C GLU A 81 -5.78 -19.57 -4.51
N ASP A 82 -7.02 -19.12 -4.29
CA ASP A 82 -8.00 -18.93 -5.37
C ASP A 82 -7.57 -17.85 -6.37
N ARG A 83 -6.78 -16.86 -5.96
CA ARG A 83 -6.21 -15.87 -6.87
C ARG A 83 -5.15 -16.50 -7.77
N ILE A 84 -4.32 -17.39 -7.23
CA ILE A 84 -3.33 -18.16 -8.00
C ILE A 84 -4.03 -19.14 -8.95
N ARG A 85 -5.03 -19.88 -8.47
CA ARG A 85 -5.83 -20.79 -9.29
C ARG A 85 -6.50 -20.05 -10.45
N SER A 86 -7.12 -18.90 -10.17
CA SER A 86 -7.75 -18.07 -11.20
C SER A 86 -6.75 -17.57 -12.26
N ALA A 87 -5.53 -17.19 -11.86
CA ALA A 87 -4.47 -16.82 -12.78
C ALA A 87 -4.06 -18.00 -13.69
N MET A 88 -3.91 -19.20 -13.12
CA MET A 88 -3.59 -20.41 -13.87
C MET A 88 -4.70 -20.80 -14.86
N GLU A 89 -5.96 -20.73 -14.43
CA GLU A 89 -7.12 -21.03 -15.27
C GLU A 89 -7.25 -20.04 -16.42
N SER A 90 -7.07 -18.74 -16.15
CA SER A 90 -7.14 -17.68 -17.17
C SER A 90 -6.01 -17.79 -18.20
N ALA A 91 -4.81 -18.18 -17.77
CA ALA A 91 -3.65 -18.32 -18.65
C ALA A 91 -3.64 -19.62 -19.47
N GLY A 92 -4.24 -20.70 -18.97
CA GLY A 92 -4.15 -22.02 -19.58
C GLY A 92 -2.70 -22.49 -19.72
N THR A 93 -2.27 -22.84 -20.93
CA THR A 93 -0.88 -23.26 -21.22
C THR A 93 0.03 -22.09 -21.63
N ASN A 94 -0.47 -20.86 -21.66
CA ASN A 94 0.29 -19.69 -22.06
C ASN A 94 1.09 -19.11 -20.89
N ALA A 95 2.39 -19.38 -20.86
CA ALA A 95 3.29 -18.89 -19.82
C ALA A 95 3.34 -17.34 -19.74
N LEU A 96 3.25 -16.63 -20.88
CA LEU A 96 3.28 -15.16 -20.87
C LEU A 96 2.04 -14.58 -20.20
N GLU A 97 0.87 -15.18 -20.44
CA GLU A 97 -0.37 -14.77 -19.79
C GLU A 97 -0.33 -15.09 -18.29
N LEU A 98 0.24 -16.23 -17.90
CA LEU A 98 0.43 -16.56 -16.48
C LEU A 98 1.29 -15.52 -15.77
N HIS A 99 2.42 -15.11 -16.38
CA HIS A 99 3.24 -14.04 -15.83
C HIS A 99 2.47 -12.71 -15.72
N ARG A 100 1.60 -12.40 -16.69
CA ARG A 100 0.77 -11.19 -16.63
C ARG A 100 -0.21 -11.24 -15.45
N GLU A 101 -0.94 -12.34 -15.30
CA GLU A 101 -1.93 -12.51 -14.24
C GLU A 101 -1.29 -12.54 -12.85
N LEU A 102 -0.11 -13.15 -12.71
CA LEU A 102 0.65 -13.11 -11.45
C LEU A 102 1.12 -11.70 -11.10
N ARG A 103 1.57 -10.89 -12.07
CA ARG A 103 1.92 -9.48 -11.82
C ARG A 103 0.71 -8.65 -11.38
N LEU A 104 -0.47 -8.93 -11.95
CA LEU A 104 -1.72 -8.29 -11.52
C LEU A 104 -2.11 -8.70 -10.10
N ALA A 105 -1.94 -9.98 -9.75
CA ALA A 105 -2.19 -10.47 -8.40
C ALA A 105 -1.24 -9.84 -7.37
N LEU A 106 0.02 -9.65 -7.74
CA LEU A 106 1.05 -9.03 -6.90
C LEU A 106 0.92 -7.50 -6.79
N GLY A 107 0.14 -6.85 -7.65
CA GLY A 107 0.06 -5.39 -7.67
C GLY A 107 1.31 -4.72 -8.25
N GLN A 108 2.07 -5.41 -9.11
CA GLN A 108 3.38 -4.96 -9.61
C GLN A 108 3.37 -3.53 -10.19
N ALA A 109 2.30 -3.14 -10.90
CA ALA A 109 2.20 -1.81 -11.49
C ALA A 109 2.20 -0.69 -10.42
N TRP A 110 1.62 -0.95 -9.24
CA TRP A 110 1.64 -0.01 -8.12
C TRP A 110 3.03 0.06 -7.50
N ASP A 111 3.68 -1.08 -7.30
CA ASP A 111 5.06 -1.11 -6.81
C ASP A 111 5.99 -0.36 -7.75
N ASP A 112 5.92 -0.60 -9.06
CA ASP A 112 6.77 0.07 -10.06
C ASP A 112 6.62 1.61 -10.02
N GLU A 113 5.40 2.12 -9.78
CA GLU A 113 5.15 3.55 -9.65
C GLU A 113 5.56 4.13 -8.30
N LEU A 114 5.42 3.38 -7.21
CA LEU A 114 5.67 3.86 -5.85
C LEU A 114 7.13 3.66 -5.40
N GLU A 115 7.83 2.67 -5.94
CA GLU A 115 9.20 2.30 -5.54
C GLU A 115 10.19 3.47 -5.59
N PRO A 116 10.20 4.35 -6.61
CA PRO A 116 11.06 5.52 -6.60
C PRO A 116 10.83 6.43 -5.38
N PHE A 117 9.58 6.58 -4.95
CA PHE A 117 9.18 7.40 -3.80
C PHE A 117 9.52 6.72 -2.46
N ARG A 118 9.48 5.38 -2.40
CA ARG A 118 9.92 4.59 -1.24
C ARG A 118 11.42 4.70 -1.03
N TYR A 119 12.24 4.56 -2.07
CA TYR A 119 13.70 4.67 -1.93
C TYR A 119 14.15 6.05 -1.42
N ALA A 120 13.47 7.11 -1.85
CA ALA A 120 13.67 8.45 -1.32
C ALA A 120 13.28 8.61 0.17
N SER A 121 12.46 7.70 0.70
CA SER A 121 12.01 7.65 2.10
C SER A 121 13.10 7.25 3.07
N ASP A 122 13.92 6.28 2.71
CA ASP A 122 14.98 5.74 3.59
C ASP A 122 16.01 6.79 4.00
N MET A 123 15.99 7.95 3.33
CA MET A 123 16.84 9.10 3.61
C MET A 123 16.18 10.14 4.53
N SER A 124 14.95 9.91 4.99
CA SER A 124 14.15 10.84 5.78
C SER A 124 14.01 10.38 7.24
N PRO A 125 14.04 11.29 8.24
CA PRO A 125 13.88 10.91 9.64
C PRO A 125 12.46 10.38 9.93
N VAL A 126 12.37 9.16 10.46
CA VAL A 126 11.11 8.56 10.94
C VAL A 126 10.72 9.19 12.28
N VAL A 127 9.53 9.78 12.37
CA VAL A 127 9.01 10.37 13.62
C VAL A 127 8.05 9.40 14.30
N TRP A 128 8.40 9.00 15.53
CA TRP A 128 7.55 8.21 16.42
C TRP A 128 6.84 9.15 17.40
N LEU A 129 5.50 9.18 17.42
CA LEU A 129 4.74 9.92 18.43
C LEU A 129 3.73 8.97 19.11
N HIS A 130 4.09 8.54 20.32
CA HIS A 130 3.20 7.82 21.22
C HIS A 130 2.21 8.80 21.86
N ARG A 131 0.92 8.49 21.84
CA ARG A 131 -0.08 9.26 22.58
C ARG A 131 -0.14 8.71 24.00
N SER A 132 0.51 9.38 24.95
CA SER A 132 0.28 9.12 26.37
C SER A 132 -1.17 9.50 26.70
N PHE A 133 -2.01 8.50 26.97
CA PHE A 133 -3.32 8.72 27.56
C PHE A 133 -3.16 9.42 28.91
N GLY A 134 -3.92 10.50 29.12
CA GLY A 134 -4.16 11.13 30.40
C GLY A 134 -5.63 10.96 30.79
#